data_AF-A0A2T4LPE1-F1
#
_entry.id   AF-A0A2T4LPE1-F1
#
_cell.length_a   1.000
_cell.length_b   1.000
_cell.length_c   1.000
_cell.angle_alpha   90.00
_cell.angle_beta   90.00
_cell.angle_gamma   90.00
#
_symmetry.space_group_name_H-M   'P 1'
#
loop_
_entity.id
_entity.type
_entity.pdbx_description
1 polymer ?
#
loop_
_entity_poly.entity_id
_entity_poly.type
_entity_poly.pdbx_seq_one_letter_code
_entity_poly.pdbx_strand_id
1 'polypeptide(L)' 'MEILTELREKEHLSLSKLAINLNKDYEKSYRICQIWDWEHGYREPSENDTKILADYFNVPQKTFSH' A
#
# COMPACT_ATOMS: atom_id res chain seq x y z
N MET A 1 5.24 6.60 5.10
CA MET A 1 4.48 5.64 5.92
C MET A 1 5.31 4.38 6.11
N GLU A 2 6.18 4.36 7.13
CA GLU A 2 7.18 3.28 7.35
C GLU A 2 6.56 1.88 7.38
N ILE A 3 5.38 1.75 7.99
CA ILE A 3 4.65 0.47 8.10
C ILE A 3 4.29 -0.15 6.74
N LEU A 4 4.07 0.65 5.68
CA LEU A 4 3.81 0.11 4.34
C LEU A 4 5.06 -0.53 3.75
N THR A 5 6.20 0.14 3.93
CA THR A 5 7.52 -0.38 3.52
C THR A 5 7.79 -1.71 4.22
N GLU A 6 7.61 -1.75 5.54
CA GLU A 6 7.82 -2.96 6.34
C GLU A 6 6.95 -4.13 5.89
N LEU A 7 5.65 -3.90 5.71
CA LEU A 7 4.71 -4.93 5.26
C LEU A 7 5.04 -5.42 3.85
N ARG A 8 5.38 -4.51 2.92
CA ARG A 8 5.79 -4.87 1.56
C ARG A 8 7.06 -5.73 1.57
N GLU A 9 8.06 -5.36 2.34
CA GLU A 9 9.34 -6.06 2.39
C GLU A 9 9.25 -7.41 3.10
N LYS A 10 8.41 -7.51 4.15
CA LYS A 10 8.11 -8.77 4.84
C LYS A 10 7.45 -9.80 3.92
N GLU A 11 6.61 -9.36 2.99
CA GLU A 11 5.99 -10.19 1.95
C GLU A 11 6.90 -10.37 0.71
N HIS A 12 8.15 -9.89 0.75
CA HIS A 12 9.11 -9.93 -0.34
C HIS A 12 8.60 -9.32 -1.66
N LEU A 13 7.78 -8.28 -1.57
CA LEU A 13 7.19 -7.61 -2.73
C LEU A 13 8.07 -6.44 -3.21
N SER A 14 8.30 -6.37 -4.52
CA SER A 14 8.74 -5.12 -5.14
C SER A 14 7.57 -4.13 -5.21
N LEU A 15 7.86 -2.83 -5.33
CA LEU A 15 6.82 -1.81 -5.58
C LEU A 15 5.97 -2.13 -6.81
N SER A 16 6.61 -2.63 -7.88
CA SER A 16 5.92 -3.06 -9.09
C SER A 16 4.98 -4.23 -8.85
N LYS A 17 5.40 -5.23 -8.05
CA LYS A 17 4.56 -6.38 -7.72
C LYS A 17 3.38 -5.98 -6.86
N LEU A 18 3.59 -5.12 -5.87
CA LEU A 18 2.51 -4.57 -5.06
C LEU A 18 1.49 -3.80 -5.91
N ALA A 19 1.95 -2.91 -6.80
CA ALA A 19 1.07 -2.19 -7.73
C ALA A 19 0.23 -3.15 -8.60
N ILE A 20 0.87 -4.17 -9.18
CA ILE A 20 0.17 -5.16 -10.03
C ILE A 20 -0.90 -5.91 -9.23
N ASN A 21 -0.56 -6.37 -8.03
CA ASN A 21 -1.49 -7.13 -7.19
C ASN A 21 -2.68 -6.25 -6.76
N LEU A 22 -2.42 -5.05 -6.22
CA LEU A 22 -3.48 -4.13 -5.82
C LEU A 22 -4.41 -3.75 -6.98
N ASN A 23 -3.85 -3.52 -8.17
CA ASN A 23 -4.63 -3.17 -9.35
C ASN A 23 -5.51 -4.33 -9.82
N LYS A 24 -4.99 -5.56 -9.74
CA LYS A 24 -5.71 -6.77 -10.13
C LYS A 24 -6.83 -7.12 -9.14
N ASP A 25 -6.55 -7.05 -7.85
CA ASP A 25 -7.44 -7.59 -6.82
C ASP A 25 -8.54 -6.59 -6.40
N TYR A 26 -8.32 -5.29 -6.61
CA TYR A 26 -9.24 -4.21 -6.18
C TYR A 26 -9.74 -3.33 -7.33
N GLU A 27 -9.51 -3.74 -8.59
CA GLU A 27 -9.88 -2.98 -9.79
C GLU A 27 -9.36 -1.52 -9.76
N LYS A 28 -8.08 -1.38 -9.40
CA LYS A 28 -7.39 -0.08 -9.29
C LYS A 28 -6.36 0.14 -10.40
N SER A 29 -5.84 1.36 -10.43
CA SER A 29 -4.81 1.79 -11.38
C SER A 29 -3.66 2.55 -10.68
N TYR A 30 -3.22 2.04 -9.53
CA TYR A 30 -2.07 2.57 -8.80
C TYR A 30 -0.80 2.50 -9.64
N ARG A 31 -0.03 3.58 -9.58
CA ARG A 31 1.30 3.67 -10.19
C ARG A 31 2.37 3.28 -9.17
N ILE A 32 3.49 2.76 -9.65
CA ILE A 32 4.67 2.44 -8.82
C ILE A 32 5.10 3.67 -8.00
N CYS A 33 5.18 4.84 -8.64
CA CYS A 33 5.55 6.08 -7.98
C CYS A 33 4.56 6.50 -6.89
N GLN A 34 3.27 6.22 -7.06
CA GLN A 34 2.25 6.53 -6.06
C GLN A 34 2.44 5.72 -4.78
N ILE A 35 2.79 4.44 -4.90
CA ILE A 35 3.10 3.59 -3.74
C ILE A 35 4.39 4.04 -3.07
N TRP A 36 5.41 4.39 -3.88
CA TRP A 36 6.65 4.95 -3.37
C TRP A 36 6.41 6.25 -2.59
N ASP A 37 5.57 7.16 -3.11
CA ASP A 37 5.20 8.39 -2.43
C ASP A 37 4.54 8.11 -1.06
N TRP A 38 3.71 7.07 -0.96
CA TRP A 38 3.09 6.62 0.30
C TRP A 38 4.13 6.09 1.30
N GLU A 39 5.04 5.22 0.85
CA GLU A 39 6.11 4.64 1.69
C GLU A 39 6.99 5.72 2.31
N HIS A 40 7.33 6.76 1.53
CA HIS A 40 8.19 7.84 1.98
C HIS A 40 7.44 9.04 2.58
N GLY A 41 6.10 9.00 2.62
CA GLY A 41 5.30 10.06 3.22
C GLY A 41 5.22 11.36 2.39
N TYR A 42 5.62 11.32 1.12
CA TYR A 42 5.42 12.45 0.20
C TYR A 42 3.94 12.67 -0.14
N ARG A 43 3.14 11.61 -0.01
CA ARG A 43 1.69 11.63 -0.19
C ARG A 43 1.04 10.70 0.80
N GLU A 44 -0.13 11.08 1.31
CA GLU A 44 -0.96 10.18 2.11
C GLU A 44 -1.95 9.42 1.22
N PRO A 45 -2.18 8.12 1.46
CA PRO A 45 -3.27 7.40 0.83
C PRO A 45 -4.63 7.95 1.28
N SER A 46 -5.63 7.91 0.40
CA SER A 46 -6.99 8.24 0.80
C SER A 46 -7.54 7.19 1.78
N GLU A 47 -8.60 7.51 2.51
CA GLU A 47 -9.23 6.53 3.43
C GLU A 47 -9.59 5.21 2.72
N ASN A 48 -10.06 5.28 1.48
CA ASN A 48 -10.37 4.11 0.67
C ASN A 48 -9.11 3.32 0.27
N ASP A 49 -8.02 4.02 -0.07
CA ASP A 49 -6.75 3.35 -0.39
C ASP A 49 -6.17 2.70 0.86
N THR A 50 -6.28 3.34 2.02
CA THR A 50 -5.86 2.79 3.31
C THR A 50 -6.67 1.54 3.68
N LYS A 51 -7.97 1.50 3.40
CA LYS A 51 -8.80 0.28 3.56
C LYS A 51 -8.31 -0.85 2.65
N ILE A 52 -7.97 -0.54 1.41
CA ILE A 52 -7.43 -1.53 0.46
C ILE A 52 -6.08 -2.08 0.92
N LEU A 53 -5.17 -1.21 1.38
CA LEU A 53 -3.88 -1.64 1.92
C LEU A 53 -4.05 -2.53 3.16
N ALA A 54 -4.98 -2.16 4.05
CA ALA A 54 -5.31 -2.94 5.24
C ALA A 54 -5.86 -4.32 4.91
N ASP A 55 -6.80 -4.39 3.97
CA ASP A 55 -7.39 -5.64 3.48
C ASP A 55 -6.31 -6.53 2.82
N TYR A 56 -5.49 -5.95 1.93
CA TYR A 56 -4.45 -6.69 1.20
C TYR A 56 -3.40 -7.33 2.12
N PHE A 57 -2.94 -6.58 3.13
CA PHE A 57 -1.97 -7.10 4.10
C PHE A 57 -2.61 -7.86 5.26
N ASN A 58 -3.95 -7.99 5.27
CA ASN A 58 -4.71 -8.59 6.36
C ASN A 58 -4.34 -8.01 7.74
N VAL A 59 -4.29 -6.68 7.82
CA VAL A 59 -4.00 -5.92 9.05
C VAL A 59 -5.14 -4.94 9.35
N PRO A 60 -5.34 -4.53 10.62
CA PRO A 60 -6.31 -3.50 10.94
C PRO A 60 -6.03 -2.18 10.21
N GLN A 61 -7.06 -1.47 9.76
CA GLN A 61 -6.88 -0.17 9.08
C GLN A 61 -6.08 0.84 9.91
N LYS A 62 -6.25 0.82 11.24
CA LYS A 62 -5.50 1.65 12.20
C LYS A 62 -3.99 1.44 12.15
N THR A 63 -3.50 0.34 11.57
CA THR A 63 -2.07 0.10 11.35
C THR A 63 -1.44 1.18 10.46
N PHE A 64 -2.24 1.79 9.58
CA PHE A 64 -1.83 2.87 8.69
C PHE A 64 -2.27 4.26 9.19
N SER A 65 -2.93 4.34 10.34
CA SER A 65 -3.25 5.61 11.00
C SER A 65 -2.07 6.03 11.87
N HIS A 66 -1.60 7.26 11.68
CA HIS A 66 -0.66 7.90 12.60
C HIS A 66 -1.43 8.68 13.67
#